data_AF-A0A9E5HST8-F1
#
_entry.id   AF-A0A9E5HST8-F1
#
_cell.length_a   1.000
_cell.length_b   1.000
_cell.length_c   1.000
_cell.angle_alpha   90.00
_cell.angle_beta   90.00
_cell.angle_gamma   90.00
#
_symmetry.space_group_name_H-M   'P 1'
#
loop_
_entity.id
_entity.type
_entity.pdbx_description
1 polymer ?
#
loop_
_entity_poly.entity_id
_entity_poly.type
_entity_poly.pdbx_seq_one_letter_code
_entity_poly.pdbx_strand_id
1 'polypeptide(L)'
;MYSNNHHFLIALGSNKNLGPLKPLDILKKAIAELKQSEISLVSLSRFFESPAYPEGKGSNFVNSAIKIQVKCSSEEILQKLHKIEKKFNRTRDTRWGARTLDLDLLAQDGQVFPNEEIFRKWYNLPLVEQMKKSPKNLILPHPRIQDRAFVLLPLLDIEPNWIHPILRKTAFQMYEELNEQVKKSIQLVQ
;
A
#
# COMPACT_ATOMS: atom_id res chain seq x y z
N MET A 1 23.76 -1.56 19.39
CA MET A 1 23.15 -1.46 18.04
C MET A 1 21.84 -0.73 18.21
N TYR A 2 21.69 0.46 17.62
CA TYR A 2 20.54 1.34 17.83
C TYR A 2 19.27 0.67 17.32
N SER A 3 18.44 0.13 18.23
CA SER A 3 17.08 -0.31 17.92
C SER A 3 16.17 0.90 17.81
N ASN A 4 16.41 1.74 16.80
CA ASN A 4 15.54 2.87 16.51
C ASN A 4 14.19 2.34 16.02
N ASN A 5 13.12 2.88 16.58
CA ASN A 5 11.78 2.65 16.05
C ASN A 5 11.68 3.27 14.66
N HIS A 6 11.29 2.47 13.67
CA HIS A 6 11.05 2.92 12.31
C HIS A 6 9.56 3.16 12.07
N HIS A 7 9.23 4.21 11.33
CA HIS A 7 7.87 4.43 10.84
C HIS A 7 7.72 3.90 9.42
N PHE A 8 6.65 3.14 9.20
CA PHE A 8 6.28 2.65 7.89
C PHE A 8 4.89 3.12 7.50
N LEU A 9 4.74 3.46 6.22
CA LEU A 9 3.44 3.67 5.58
C LEU A 9 3.08 2.40 4.82
N ILE A 10 1.87 1.90 5.03
CA ILE A 10 1.38 0.66 4.40
C ILE A 10 0.01 0.93 3.79
N ALA A 11 -0.19 0.54 2.54
CA ALA A 11 -1.51 0.46 1.92
C ALA A 11 -2.11 -0.93 2.12
N LEU A 12 -3.41 -0.98 2.35
CA LEU A 12 -4.19 -2.20 2.45
C LEU A 12 -5.27 -2.19 1.37
N GLY A 13 -5.50 -3.34 0.73
CA GLY A 13 -6.53 -3.50 -0.30
C GLY A 13 -7.20 -4.87 -0.26
N SER A 14 -8.49 -4.94 -0.56
CA SER A 14 -9.24 -6.19 -0.71
C SER A 14 -10.40 -6.01 -1.69
N ASN A 15 -10.63 -6.99 -2.57
CA ASN A 15 -11.81 -7.03 -3.44
C ASN A 15 -12.44 -8.42 -3.57
N LYS A 16 -12.05 -9.36 -2.70
CA LYS A 16 -12.53 -10.75 -2.71
C LYS A 16 -12.95 -11.15 -1.30
N ASN A 17 -14.15 -11.71 -1.16
CA ASN A 17 -14.64 -12.24 0.11
C ASN A 17 -13.76 -13.42 0.60
N LEU A 18 -13.70 -13.59 1.91
CA LEU A 18 -13.08 -14.74 2.57
C LEU A 18 -14.15 -15.46 3.39
N GLY A 19 -14.76 -16.49 2.79
CA GLY A 19 -15.95 -17.12 3.36
C GLY A 19 -17.05 -16.05 3.54
N PRO A 20 -17.59 -15.85 4.77
CA PRO A 20 -18.60 -14.83 5.03
C PRO A 20 -18.02 -13.39 5.11
N LEU A 21 -16.70 -13.23 5.22
CA LEU A 21 -16.09 -11.92 5.44
C LEU A 21 -16.05 -11.10 4.16
N LYS A 22 -16.56 -9.87 4.23
CA LYS A 22 -16.49 -8.87 3.16
C LYS A 22 -15.15 -8.13 3.19
N PRO A 23 -14.74 -7.46 2.09
CA PRO A 23 -13.47 -6.75 2.00
C PRO A 23 -13.19 -5.80 3.17
N LEU A 24 -14.18 -5.00 3.59
CA LEU A 24 -14.03 -4.11 4.75
C LEU A 24 -13.70 -4.87 6.05
N ASP A 25 -14.38 -5.98 6.30
CA ASP A 25 -14.13 -6.80 7.50
C ASP A 25 -12.76 -7.49 7.44
N ILE A 26 -12.33 -7.89 6.24
CA ILE A 26 -10.99 -8.44 6.03
C ILE A 26 -9.93 -7.39 6.39
N LEU A 27 -10.06 -6.15 5.91
CA LEU A 27 -9.10 -5.09 6.26
C LEU A 27 -9.10 -4.80 7.77
N LYS A 28 -10.27 -4.67 8.40
CA LYS A 28 -10.38 -4.47 9.86
C LYS A 28 -9.70 -5.59 10.64
N LYS A 29 -9.90 -6.84 10.24
CA LYS A 29 -9.25 -8.00 10.88
C LYS A 29 -7.74 -8.03 10.62
N ALA A 30 -7.27 -7.67 9.43
CA ALA A 30 -5.84 -7.58 9.13
C ALA A 30 -5.15 -6.51 9.99
N ILE A 31 -5.79 -5.36 10.20
CA ILE A 31 -5.30 -4.31 11.11
C ILE A 31 -5.27 -4.80 12.56
N ALA A 32 -6.29 -5.53 13.00
CA ALA A 32 -6.30 -6.13 14.35
C ALA A 32 -5.17 -7.15 14.53
N GLU A 33 -4.87 -7.96 13.50
CA GLU A 33 -3.74 -8.89 13.50
C GLU A 33 -2.40 -8.15 13.61
N LEU A 34 -2.21 -7.05 12.88
CA LEU A 34 -1.00 -6.23 12.97
C LEU A 34 -0.77 -5.72 14.40
N LYS A 35 -1.83 -5.26 15.08
CA LYS A 35 -1.76 -4.77 16.47
C LYS A 35 -1.36 -5.84 17.50
N GLN A 36 -1.58 -7.12 17.22
CA GLN A 36 -1.21 -8.21 18.13
C GLN A 36 0.29 -8.53 18.09
N SER A 37 1.03 -7.95 17.15
CA SER A 37 2.48 -8.09 17.06
C SER A 37 3.18 -6.93 17.77
N GLU A 38 4.51 -6.93 17.80
CA GLU A 38 5.35 -5.83 18.31
C GLU A 38 5.25 -4.53 17.46
N ILE A 39 4.21 -4.40 16.64
CA ILE A 39 3.92 -3.26 15.78
C ILE A 39 2.93 -2.34 16.50
N SER A 40 3.33 -1.09 16.74
CA SER A 40 2.42 -0.04 17.17
C SER A 40 1.71 0.58 15.97
N LEU A 41 0.38 0.57 15.97
CA LEU A 41 -0.40 1.34 15.00
C LEU A 41 -0.43 2.81 15.43
N VAL A 42 0.15 3.70 14.62
CA VAL A 42 0.21 5.14 14.89
C VAL A 42 -1.04 5.84 14.37
N SER A 43 -1.47 5.50 13.15
CA SER A 43 -2.68 6.06 12.56
C SER A 43 -3.28 5.13 11.52
N LEU A 44 -4.59 5.28 11.29
CA LEU A 44 -5.40 4.53 10.33
C LEU A 44 -6.28 5.52 9.57
N SER A 45 -6.25 5.46 8.24
CA SER A 45 -7.12 6.25 7.38
C SER A 45 -8.56 5.76 7.48
N ARG A 46 -9.48 6.52 6.88
CA ARG A 46 -10.80 5.99 6.52
C ARG A 46 -10.67 4.90 5.45
N PHE A 47 -11.77 4.21 5.19
CA PHE A 47 -11.85 3.18 4.15
C PHE A 47 -12.44 3.78 2.88
N PHE A 48 -11.85 3.44 1.74
CA PHE A 48 -12.23 4.00 0.44
C PHE A 48 -12.47 2.88 -0.56
N GLU A 49 -13.50 3.04 -1.37
CA GLU A 49 -13.80 2.14 -2.49
C GLU A 49 -13.21 2.68 -3.78
N SER A 50 -12.62 1.80 -4.59
CA SER A 50 -12.14 2.13 -5.95
C SER A 50 -12.51 1.01 -6.94
N PRO A 51 -12.73 1.32 -8.23
CA PRO A 51 -12.95 0.28 -9.23
C PRO A 51 -11.75 -0.66 -9.33
N ALA A 52 -12.01 -1.93 -9.67
CA ALA A 52 -10.95 -2.85 -10.08
C ALA A 52 -10.28 -2.33 -11.36
N TYR A 53 -9.01 -2.69 -11.57
CA TYR A 53 -8.31 -2.38 -12.81
C TYR A 53 -8.12 -3.63 -13.69
N PRO A 54 -8.49 -3.60 -14.98
CA PRO A 54 -9.30 -2.58 -15.65
C PRO A 54 -10.72 -2.48 -15.09
N GLU A 55 -11.39 -1.34 -15.28
CA GLU A 55 -12.76 -1.13 -14.81
C GLU A 55 -13.71 -2.20 -15.38
N GLY A 56 -14.62 -2.71 -14.55
CA GLY A 56 -15.57 -3.76 -14.92
C GLY A 56 -15.03 -5.20 -14.91
N LYS A 57 -13.74 -5.44 -14.65
CA LYS A 57 -13.16 -6.80 -14.58
C LYS A 57 -13.39 -7.54 -13.26
N GLY A 58 -14.02 -6.92 -12.27
CA GLY A 58 -14.32 -7.55 -10.98
C GLY A 58 -14.92 -6.57 -9.99
N SER A 59 -15.17 -7.06 -8.77
CA SER A 59 -15.66 -6.24 -7.67
C SER A 59 -14.69 -5.12 -7.32
N ASN A 60 -15.26 -3.99 -6.88
CA ASN A 60 -14.50 -2.85 -6.38
C ASN A 60 -13.60 -3.26 -5.20
N PHE A 61 -12.45 -2.58 -5.11
CA PHE A 61 -11.54 -2.71 -3.98
C PHE A 61 -11.99 -1.80 -2.85
N VAL A 62 -11.94 -2.32 -1.62
CA VAL A 62 -11.85 -1.50 -0.42
C VAL A 62 -10.37 -1.30 -0.12
N ASN A 63 -9.98 -0.05 0.10
CA ASN A 63 -8.60 0.40 0.33
C ASN A 63 -8.50 1.23 1.61
N SER A 64 -7.33 1.20 2.24
CA SER A 64 -7.00 2.04 3.40
C SER A 64 -5.47 2.20 3.48
N ALA A 65 -4.99 3.16 4.25
CA ALA A 65 -3.59 3.31 4.61
C ALA A 65 -3.42 3.34 6.13
N ILE A 66 -2.30 2.81 6.60
CA ILE A 66 -1.88 2.88 8.00
C ILE A 66 -0.47 3.42 8.11
N LYS A 67 -0.21 4.11 9.21
CA LYS A 67 1.13 4.38 9.71
C LYS A 67 1.41 3.48 10.89
N ILE A 68 2.52 2.77 10.85
CA ILE A 68 2.96 1.92 11.96
C ILE A 68 4.33 2.34 12.45
N GLN A 69 4.65 1.93 13.68
CA GLN A 69 5.96 2.07 14.30
C GLN A 69 6.41 0.70 14.81
N VAL A 70 7.63 0.27 14.42
CA VAL A 70 8.15 -1.07 14.77
C VAL A 70 9.68 -1.05 14.86
N LYS A 71 10.24 -1.98 15.66
CA LYS A 71 11.68 -2.23 15.78
C LYS A 71 12.11 -3.40 14.89
N CYS A 72 11.99 -3.24 13.57
CA CYS A 72 12.49 -4.24 12.63
C CYS A 72 12.90 -3.58 11.30
N SER A 73 13.68 -4.29 10.49
CA SER A 73 14.06 -3.85 9.16
C SER A 73 12.88 -3.82 8.19
N SER A 74 13.08 -3.15 7.06
CA SER A 74 12.18 -3.12 5.90
C SER A 74 11.83 -4.51 5.37
N GLU A 75 12.80 -5.41 5.30
CA GLU A 75 12.60 -6.79 4.87
C GLU A 75 11.82 -7.61 5.91
N GLU A 76 12.12 -7.41 7.20
CA GLU A 76 11.43 -8.11 8.28
C GLU A 76 9.94 -7.72 8.34
N ILE A 77 9.61 -6.42 8.21
CA ILE A 77 8.22 -6.00 8.15
C ILE A 77 7.53 -6.54 6.91
N LEU A 78 8.18 -6.51 5.74
CA LEU A 78 7.62 -7.08 4.51
C LEU A 78 7.29 -8.57 4.66
N GLN A 79 8.16 -9.35 5.31
CA GLN A 79 7.90 -10.75 5.62
C GLN A 79 6.70 -10.93 6.57
N LYS A 80 6.55 -10.06 7.57
CA LYS A 80 5.37 -10.08 8.46
C LYS A 80 4.08 -9.78 7.66
N LEU A 81 4.10 -8.80 6.76
CA LEU A 81 2.96 -8.49 5.87
C LEU A 81 2.58 -9.71 5.01
N HIS A 82 3.55 -10.37 4.37
CA HIS A 82 3.30 -11.59 3.60
C HIS A 82 2.71 -12.73 4.43
N LYS A 83 3.12 -12.89 5.70
CA LYS A 83 2.55 -13.89 6.61
C LYS A 83 1.08 -13.60 6.91
N ILE A 84 0.73 -12.32 7.13
CA ILE A 84 -0.65 -11.89 7.35
C ILE A 84 -1.47 -12.16 6.08
N GLU A 85 -1.01 -11.75 4.91
CA GLU A 85 -1.70 -12.05 3.64
C GLU A 85 -1.99 -13.54 3.45
N LYS A 86 -1.02 -14.40 3.77
CA LYS A 86 -1.19 -15.85 3.73
C LYS A 86 -2.27 -16.33 4.70
N LYS A 87 -2.34 -15.76 5.92
CA LYS A 87 -3.40 -16.04 6.91
C LYS A 87 -4.80 -15.66 6.41
N PHE A 88 -4.89 -14.65 5.55
CA PHE A 88 -6.13 -14.24 4.88
C PHE A 88 -6.33 -14.91 3.51
N ASN A 89 -5.71 -16.08 3.28
CA ASN A 89 -5.82 -16.88 2.06
C ASN A 89 -5.52 -16.11 0.75
N ARG A 90 -4.56 -15.18 0.79
CA ARG A 90 -4.04 -14.57 -0.44
C ARG A 90 -3.32 -15.65 -1.26
N THR A 91 -3.87 -15.99 -2.42
CA THR A 91 -3.19 -16.80 -3.45
C THR A 91 -2.66 -15.91 -4.58
N ARG A 92 -1.62 -16.35 -5.27
CA ARG A 92 -0.98 -15.60 -6.38
C ARG A 92 -1.18 -16.33 -7.72
N ASP A 93 -2.41 -16.81 -7.94
CA ASP A 93 -2.75 -17.65 -9.10
C ASP A 93 -2.83 -16.87 -10.41
N THR A 94 -3.29 -15.61 -10.33
CA THR A 94 -3.38 -14.71 -11.48
C THR A 94 -2.75 -13.37 -11.14
N ARG A 95 -1.76 -12.94 -11.93
CA ARG A 95 -1.19 -11.61 -11.79
C ARG A 95 -2.28 -10.58 -12.06
N TRP A 96 -2.47 -9.62 -11.16
CA TRP A 96 -3.53 -8.59 -11.22
C TRP A 96 -4.97 -9.12 -11.06
N GLY A 97 -5.14 -10.37 -10.59
CA GLY A 97 -6.46 -10.92 -10.24
C GLY A 97 -7.00 -10.39 -8.92
N ALA A 98 -8.24 -10.78 -8.60
CA ALA A 98 -8.90 -10.47 -7.33
C ALA A 98 -8.13 -11.05 -6.13
N ARG A 99 -8.08 -10.29 -5.03
CA ARG A 99 -7.29 -10.61 -3.83
C ARG A 99 -8.14 -10.47 -2.59
N THR A 100 -7.99 -11.45 -1.68
CA THR A 100 -8.61 -11.39 -0.36
C THR A 100 -7.98 -10.29 0.49
N LEU A 101 -6.66 -10.14 0.44
CA LEU A 101 -5.90 -9.09 1.11
C LEU A 101 -4.63 -8.79 0.31
N ASP A 102 -4.27 -7.51 0.24
CA ASP A 102 -3.03 -6.99 -0.32
C ASP A 102 -2.48 -5.94 0.64
N LEU A 103 -1.23 -6.10 1.07
CA LEU A 103 -0.51 -5.23 1.99
C LEU A 103 0.76 -4.73 1.30
N ASP A 104 0.72 -3.51 0.79
CA ASP A 104 1.86 -2.88 0.12
C ASP A 104 2.64 -2.01 1.12
N LEU A 105 3.92 -2.33 1.32
CA LEU A 105 4.85 -1.46 2.05
C LEU A 105 5.21 -0.25 1.18
N LEU A 106 4.75 0.93 1.58
CA LEU A 106 4.85 2.14 0.76
C LEU A 106 6.16 2.89 1.01
N ALA A 107 6.56 3.11 2.26
CA ALA A 107 7.75 3.90 2.60
C ALA A 107 8.22 3.60 4.02
N GLN A 108 9.50 3.89 4.29
CA GLN A 108 10.12 3.87 5.62
C GLN A 108 10.81 5.21 5.88
N ASP A 109 10.50 5.93 6.95
CA ASP A 109 11.25 7.10 7.49
C ASP A 109 11.79 8.13 6.46
N GLY A 110 11.19 8.26 5.27
CA GLY A 110 11.72 9.11 4.19
C GLY A 110 12.99 8.57 3.51
N GLN A 111 13.29 7.29 3.65
CA GLN A 111 14.45 6.63 3.05
C GLN A 111 14.16 6.10 1.65
N VAL A 112 15.24 5.88 0.89
CA VAL A 112 15.22 5.21 -0.41
C VAL A 112 15.98 3.91 -0.28
N PHE A 113 15.32 2.80 -0.60
CA PHE A 113 15.86 1.45 -0.49
C PHE A 113 15.71 0.70 -1.82
N PRO A 114 16.71 -0.08 -2.27
CA PRO A 114 18.04 -0.24 -1.65
C PRO A 114 18.96 0.97 -1.87
N ASN A 115 18.72 1.74 -2.94
CA ASN A 115 19.38 3.01 -3.23
C ASN A 115 18.60 3.73 -4.35
N GLU A 116 18.94 5.00 -4.57
CA GLU A 116 18.29 5.84 -5.56
C GLU A 116 18.44 5.33 -7.00
N GLU A 117 19.60 4.76 -7.36
CA GLU A 117 19.84 4.24 -8.71
C GLU A 117 18.86 3.11 -9.05
N ILE A 118 18.71 2.14 -8.14
CA ILE A 118 17.79 1.01 -8.32
C ILE A 118 16.34 1.50 -8.28
N PHE A 119 15.99 2.42 -7.37
CA PHE A 119 14.66 3.03 -7.35
C PHE A 119 14.33 3.67 -8.71
N ARG A 120 15.22 4.50 -9.26
CA ARG A 120 15.01 5.19 -10.55
C ARG A 120 14.85 4.22 -11.72
N LYS A 121 15.55 3.08 -11.71
CA LYS A 121 15.35 2.01 -12.71
C LYS A 121 13.91 1.49 -12.70
N TRP A 122 13.33 1.25 -11.52
CA TRP A 122 11.95 0.79 -11.40
C TRP A 122 10.92 1.89 -11.67
N TYR A 123 11.16 3.10 -11.17
CA TYR A 123 10.32 4.26 -11.42
C TYR A 123 10.19 4.58 -12.91
N ASN A 124 11.30 4.56 -13.66
CA ASN A 124 11.33 4.85 -15.09
C ASN A 124 10.90 3.67 -15.98
N LEU A 125 10.70 2.47 -15.42
CA LEU A 125 10.33 1.31 -16.20
C LEU A 125 8.90 1.49 -16.75
N PRO A 126 8.65 1.33 -18.07
CA PRO A 126 7.31 1.50 -18.61
C PRO A 126 6.28 0.59 -17.92
N LEU A 127 5.04 1.06 -17.76
CA LEU A 127 3.98 0.32 -17.06
C LEU A 127 3.80 -1.09 -17.63
N VAL A 128 3.82 -1.23 -18.97
CA VAL A 128 3.69 -2.53 -19.67
C VAL A 128 4.79 -3.52 -19.28
N GLU A 129 5.99 -3.02 -18.95
CA GLU A 129 7.09 -3.87 -18.45
C GLU A 129 6.97 -4.17 -16.96
N GLN A 130 6.58 -3.18 -16.13
CA GLN A 130 6.29 -3.41 -14.71
C GLN A 130 5.15 -4.42 -14.51
N MET A 131 4.21 -4.48 -15.45
CA MET A 131 3.16 -5.51 -15.48
C MET A 131 3.70 -6.92 -15.68
N LYS A 132 4.93 -7.07 -16.20
CA LYS A 132 5.57 -8.37 -16.51
C LYS A 132 6.75 -8.70 -15.59
N LYS A 133 7.42 -7.70 -15.01
CA LYS A 133 8.60 -7.87 -14.14
C LYS A 133 8.27 -7.58 -12.68
N SER A 134 8.90 -8.29 -11.76
CA SER A 134 8.82 -7.99 -10.32
C SER A 134 10.25 -7.78 -9.79
N PRO A 135 10.48 -6.82 -8.90
CA PRO A 135 11.80 -6.60 -8.35
C PRO A 135 12.22 -7.79 -7.48
N LYS A 136 13.49 -8.19 -7.58
CA LYS A 136 14.08 -9.20 -6.69
C LYS A 136 14.27 -8.67 -5.27
N ASN A 137 14.49 -7.36 -5.14
CA ASN A 137 14.72 -6.67 -3.89
C ASN A 137 13.50 -5.81 -3.57
N LEU A 138 13.25 -5.55 -2.29
CA LEU A 138 12.28 -4.53 -1.89
C LEU A 138 12.71 -3.17 -2.46
N ILE A 139 11.75 -2.40 -2.97
CA ILE A 139 11.98 -1.03 -3.46
C ILE A 139 11.14 -0.08 -2.61
N LEU A 140 11.80 0.85 -1.90
CA LEU A 140 11.15 1.91 -1.15
C LEU A 140 11.64 3.30 -1.59
N PRO A 141 10.76 4.32 -1.61
CA PRO A 141 9.31 4.17 -1.52
C PRO A 141 8.75 3.32 -2.67
N HIS A 142 7.51 2.84 -2.55
CA HIS A 142 6.88 2.05 -3.61
C HIS A 142 6.89 2.88 -4.92
N PRO A 143 7.44 2.40 -6.05
CA PRO A 143 7.77 3.24 -7.23
C PRO A 143 6.61 3.97 -7.93
N ARG A 144 5.38 3.65 -7.56
CA ARG A 144 4.14 4.12 -8.20
C ARG A 144 3.14 4.75 -7.22
N ILE A 145 3.59 5.20 -6.03
CA ILE A 145 2.68 5.88 -5.08
C ILE A 145 1.99 7.06 -5.75
N GLN A 146 2.77 7.87 -6.48
CA GLN A 146 2.32 9.09 -7.15
C GLN A 146 1.25 8.87 -8.22
N ASP A 147 1.08 7.64 -8.72
CA ASP A 147 0.12 7.33 -9.79
C ASP A 147 -1.18 6.71 -9.27
N ARG A 148 -1.28 6.46 -7.96
CA ARG A 148 -2.35 5.66 -7.37
C ARG A 148 -3.21 6.51 -6.45
N ALA A 149 -4.33 7.01 -6.97
CA ALA A 149 -5.29 7.77 -6.17
C ALA A 149 -5.81 6.94 -4.97
N PHE A 150 -6.01 5.62 -5.13
CA PHE A 150 -6.48 4.73 -4.06
C PHE A 150 -5.43 4.45 -2.98
N VAL A 151 -4.18 4.90 -3.19
CA VAL A 151 -3.11 4.93 -2.17
C VAL A 151 -3.00 6.34 -1.60
N LEU A 152 -2.97 7.36 -2.46
CA LEU A 152 -2.75 8.74 -2.06
C LEU A 152 -3.92 9.31 -1.23
N LEU A 153 -5.17 9.06 -1.62
CA LEU A 153 -6.33 9.58 -0.88
C LEU A 153 -6.38 9.05 0.57
N PRO A 154 -6.25 7.74 0.84
CA PRO A 154 -6.06 7.25 2.21
C PRO A 154 -4.83 7.83 2.92
N LEU A 155 -3.73 8.07 2.19
CA LEU A 155 -2.52 8.65 2.76
C LEU A 155 -2.73 10.10 3.24
N LEU A 156 -3.63 10.86 2.59
CA LEU A 156 -3.99 12.22 3.05
C LEU A 156 -4.66 12.24 4.42
N ASP A 157 -5.35 11.17 4.81
CA ASP A 157 -5.96 11.07 6.15
C ASP A 157 -4.92 10.92 7.26
N ILE A 158 -3.74 10.35 6.96
CA ILE A 158 -2.77 9.95 7.97
C ILE A 158 -1.45 10.71 7.92
N GLU A 159 -1.00 11.13 6.74
CA GLU A 159 0.29 11.78 6.54
C GLU A 159 0.29 12.65 5.25
N PRO A 160 -0.56 13.69 5.15
CA PRO A 160 -0.70 14.52 3.95
C PRO A 160 0.59 15.27 3.59
N ASN A 161 1.42 15.56 4.60
CA ASN A 161 2.69 16.26 4.47
C ASN A 161 3.88 15.30 4.29
N TRP A 162 3.67 13.98 4.13
CA TRP A 162 4.76 13.06 3.82
C TRP A 162 5.47 13.49 2.55
N ILE A 163 6.77 13.77 2.63
CA ILE A 163 7.57 14.19 1.48
C ILE A 163 8.19 12.95 0.83
N HIS A 164 7.88 12.73 -0.44
CA HIS A 164 8.53 11.69 -1.23
C HIS A 164 10.03 12.01 -1.37
N PRO A 165 10.95 11.11 -0.97
CA PRO A 165 12.38 11.44 -0.89
C PRO A 165 13.05 11.72 -2.23
N ILE A 166 12.56 11.12 -3.31
CA ILE A 166 13.03 11.37 -4.68
C ILE A 166 12.27 12.51 -5.37
N LEU A 167 10.93 12.48 -5.40
CA LEU A 167 10.13 13.48 -6.11
C LEU A 167 10.09 14.84 -5.41
N ARG A 168 10.42 14.90 -4.11
CA ARG A 168 10.36 16.11 -3.27
C ARG A 168 8.99 16.78 -3.24
N LYS A 169 7.93 15.98 -3.38
CA LYS A 169 6.53 16.40 -3.31
C LYS A 169 5.86 15.79 -2.09
N THR A 170 4.94 16.53 -1.48
CA THR A 170 4.08 15.99 -0.42
C THR A 170 3.07 14.99 -0.98
N ALA A 171 2.52 14.11 -0.14
CA ALA A 171 1.39 13.25 -0.51
C ALA A 171 0.22 14.08 -1.08
N PHE A 172 -0.06 15.24 -0.46
CA PHE A 172 -1.06 16.19 -0.95
C PHE A 172 -0.74 16.69 -2.37
N GLN A 173 0.48 17.17 -2.61
CA GLN A 173 0.88 17.64 -3.95
C GLN A 173 0.78 16.54 -5.01
N MET A 174 1.22 15.32 -4.69
CA MET A 174 1.10 14.18 -5.62
C MET A 174 -0.36 13.83 -5.89
N TYR A 175 -1.25 13.93 -4.89
CA TYR A 175 -2.68 13.72 -5.09
C TYR A 175 -3.30 14.78 -6.00
N GLU A 176 -2.97 16.05 -5.78
CA GLU A 176 -3.51 17.17 -6.57
C GLU A 176 -3.13 17.08 -8.06
N GLU A 177 -1.94 16.54 -8.35
CA GLU A 177 -1.45 16.33 -9.73
C GLU A 177 -2.15 15.19 -10.47
N LEU A 178 -2.98 14.38 -9.80
CA LEU A 178 -3.74 13.32 -10.44
C LEU A 178 -4.92 13.86 -11.26
N ASN A 179 -5.26 13.13 -12.31
CA ASN A 179 -6.42 13.41 -13.13
C ASN A 179 -7.73 13.37 -12.30
N GLU A 180 -8.59 14.37 -12.50
CA GLU A 180 -9.89 14.52 -11.80
C GLU A 180 -10.80 13.30 -11.91
N GLN A 181 -10.83 12.62 -13.05
CA GLN A 181 -11.65 11.42 -13.25
C GLN A 181 -11.20 10.29 -12.33
N VAL A 182 -9.89 10.12 -12.15
CA VAL A 182 -9.32 9.10 -11.26
C VAL A 182 -9.62 9.47 -9.81
N LYS A 183 -9.50 10.75 -9.42
CA LYS A 183 -9.87 11.21 -8.08
C LYS A 183 -11.35 10.95 -7.77
N LYS A 184 -12.25 11.27 -8.71
CA LYS A 184 -13.70 11.06 -8.58
C LYS A 184 -14.14 9.60 -8.57
N SER A 185 -13.32 8.68 -9.08
CA SER A 185 -13.59 7.25 -9.04
C SER A 185 -13.46 6.62 -7.65
N ILE A 186 -12.94 7.36 -6.67
CA ILE A 186 -12.74 6.87 -5.30
C ILE A 186 -13.80 7.44 -4.40
N GLN A 187 -14.46 6.56 -3.66
CA GLN A 187 -15.57 6.92 -2.79
C GLN A 187 -15.27 6.52 -1.35
N LEU A 188 -15.79 7.27 -0.38
CA LEU A 188 -15.73 6.86 1.02
C LEU A 188 -16.65 5.64 1.22
N VAL A 189 -16.16 4.60 1.89
CA VAL A 189 -17.01 3.47 2.29
C VAL A 189 -17.92 3.95 3.41
N GLN A 190 -19.24 3.85 3.19
CA GLN A 190 -20.28 4.18 4.17
C GLN A 190 -20.46 3.07 5.22
#